data_AF-A0A2E8MHV8-F1
#
_entry.id   AF-A0A2E8MHV8-F1
#
_cell.length_a   1.000
_cell.length_b   1.000
_cell.length_c   1.000
_cell.angle_alpha   90.00
_cell.angle_beta   90.00
_cell.angle_gamma   90.00
#
_symmetry.space_group_name_H-M   'P 1'
#
loop_
_entity.id
_entity.type
_entity.pdbx_description
1 polymer ?
#
loop_
_entity_poly.entity_id
_entity_poly.type
_entity_poly.pdbx_seq_one_letter_code
_entity_poly.pdbx_strand_id
1 'polypeptide(L)'
;MTAQIKKMFARTQSGVSWLQPWLMASWLLVLVTGPAIPVFAAGDAERGAEIYTVRCALCHGDEGDGMGPAAERLNPPPRDFTMAQYKIRTTGFEEIAPADADLVRMIHDGMPGTAMPGWGDLLSEQDIDDLVVFIKTLAGLEEEEPGKPIDYGNQVAISAESIEQGSQIFHDDDRCSECHGQGGKGDAVKKLKDDSGYRTWPRNLTKPWTFRGSNDPRDIYTRITTGIAGTQMPSFDDPASENRLSIEQRWHVANYVNSLAKTDKVVRPENTVIRAVRVEGRVPTAPDDPQWQQALPSTFLLVPQLIAEERFFTPTNDTITVRAVYNEEEIAFHLEWDDRTRSIPGDKAAEKIADPEISEDMVAIQLPMALPRGTEKPYFLYGDAAHPVNLWSWHSGTTDSAPRVSLRNARGRADTIERDPVAVGLEGTGSYRDGTWQVVVGRSRVTADPTQDLQFIEGAFIPVAFSAWDGSNSEQGSAHTLTTWYWLLLKPSPGNQPWLYAGFAFVLILLLELWWARSAQRRRRI
;
A
#
# COMPACT_ATOMS: atom_id res chain seq x y z
N MET A 1 -42.89 -4.48 -63.01
CA MET A 1 -42.91 -3.08 -63.46
C MET A 1 -41.47 -2.58 -63.48
N THR A 2 -40.82 -2.69 -64.65
CA THR A 2 -40.29 -1.55 -65.46
C THR A 2 -39.07 -0.87 -64.78
N ALA A 3 -37.79 -1.10 -65.12
CA ALA A 3 -37.04 -1.25 -66.37
C ALA A 3 -37.14 -0.05 -67.34
N GLN A 4 -36.00 0.63 -67.58
CA GLN A 4 -35.49 1.26 -68.84
C GLN A 4 -34.50 2.42 -68.52
N ILE A 5 -33.38 2.73 -69.21
CA ILE A 5 -32.92 2.68 -70.63
C ILE A 5 -31.37 2.91 -70.64
N LYS A 6 -30.49 2.12 -71.31
CA LYS A 6 -29.98 2.12 -72.74
C LYS A 6 -28.91 3.21 -73.04
N LYS A 7 -27.70 2.97 -73.61
CA LYS A 7 -27.28 2.42 -74.95
C LYS A 7 -25.72 2.25 -75.04
N MET A 8 -25.16 1.14 -75.58
CA MET A 8 -24.60 0.86 -76.95
C MET A 8 -23.38 1.72 -77.36
N PHE A 9 -22.21 1.23 -77.85
CA PHE A 9 -21.84 0.36 -79.01
C PHE A 9 -20.39 -0.19 -78.74
N ALA A 10 -20.00 -1.47 -78.93
CA ALA A 10 -19.78 -2.33 -80.11
C ALA A 10 -18.42 -2.19 -80.86
N ARG A 11 -17.71 -3.34 -80.99
CA ARG A 11 -16.66 -3.72 -81.99
C ARG A 11 -15.30 -3.00 -81.92
N THR A 12 -14.12 -3.60 -82.17
CA THR A 12 -13.72 -4.73 -83.03
C THR A 12 -12.30 -5.23 -82.69
N GLN A 13 -11.96 -6.42 -83.18
CA GLN A 13 -10.71 -7.18 -83.07
C GLN A 13 -9.50 -6.65 -83.87
N SER A 14 -8.31 -7.15 -83.47
CA SER A 14 -7.17 -7.67 -84.27
C SER A 14 -6.18 -6.75 -85.02
N GLY A 15 -4.88 -7.14 -84.92
CA GLY A 15 -3.75 -6.74 -85.79
C GLY A 15 -2.49 -6.41 -84.96
N VAL A 16 -1.58 -7.34 -84.65
CA VAL A 16 -0.40 -7.84 -85.43
C VAL A 16 0.65 -6.78 -85.82
N SER A 17 1.69 -6.71 -84.96
CA SER A 17 3.17 -6.59 -85.13
C SER A 17 3.87 -5.71 -86.20
N TRP A 18 5.19 -5.53 -85.95
CA TRP A 18 6.29 -4.90 -86.75
C TRP A 18 6.52 -3.42 -86.39
N LEU A 19 7.66 -2.87 -85.90
CA LEU A 19 9.11 -3.15 -86.01
C LEU A 19 9.87 -2.34 -84.92
N GLN A 20 10.73 -2.96 -84.08
CA GLN A 20 12.20 -2.77 -83.96
C GLN A 20 12.72 -1.55 -83.10
N PRO A 21 13.99 -1.52 -82.62
CA PRO A 21 14.37 -1.94 -81.26
C PRO A 21 15.30 -0.92 -80.53
N TRP A 22 15.94 -1.37 -79.42
CA TRP A 22 17.06 -0.79 -78.65
C TRP A 22 16.65 0.05 -77.42
N LEU A 23 16.85 -0.53 -76.23
CA LEU A 23 17.86 -0.08 -75.26
C LEU A 23 17.84 -0.99 -74.01
N MET A 24 18.98 -1.68 -73.85
CA MET A 24 19.71 -2.00 -72.61
C MET A 24 19.00 -2.63 -71.41
N ALA A 25 19.53 -3.80 -71.07
CA ALA A 25 19.37 -4.49 -69.80
C ALA A 25 19.60 -3.57 -68.59
N SER A 26 18.75 -3.71 -67.57
CA SER A 26 19.08 -3.44 -66.18
C SER A 26 18.27 -4.37 -65.31
N TRP A 27 18.98 -5.28 -64.67
CA TRP A 27 18.49 -6.08 -63.56
C TRP A 27 17.98 -5.17 -62.45
N LEU A 28 16.87 -5.55 -61.80
CA LEU A 28 16.54 -5.05 -60.47
C LEU A 28 15.97 -6.21 -59.64
N LEU A 29 16.78 -6.60 -58.66
CA LEU A 29 16.44 -7.43 -57.52
C LEU A 29 15.12 -6.96 -56.91
N VAL A 30 14.15 -7.86 -56.80
CA VAL A 30 13.05 -7.71 -55.85
C VAL A 30 13.58 -8.16 -54.49
N LEU A 31 13.94 -7.18 -53.65
CA LEU A 31 14.23 -7.39 -52.23
C LEU A 31 12.92 -7.77 -51.54
N VAL A 32 12.80 -9.03 -51.13
CA VAL A 32 11.77 -9.48 -50.20
C VAL A 32 12.11 -8.91 -48.82
N THR A 33 11.50 -7.79 -48.46
CA THR A 33 11.53 -7.28 -47.09
C THR A 33 10.60 -8.14 -46.23
N GLY A 34 11.16 -9.11 -45.51
CA GLY A 34 10.47 -9.73 -44.38
C GLY A 34 10.23 -8.71 -43.26
N PRO A 35 9.28 -8.96 -42.35
CA PRO A 35 9.09 -8.10 -41.19
C PRO A 35 10.38 -8.13 -40.36
N ALA A 36 10.98 -6.95 -40.15
CA ALA A 36 12.10 -6.80 -39.26
C ALA A 36 11.62 -7.15 -37.85
N ILE A 37 12.15 -8.23 -37.29
CA ILE A 37 12.13 -8.45 -35.84
C ILE A 37 12.95 -7.28 -35.27
N PRO A 38 12.42 -6.49 -34.32
CA PRO A 38 13.19 -5.44 -33.69
C PRO A 38 14.38 -6.12 -32.99
N VAL A 39 15.57 -5.90 -33.54
CA VAL A 39 16.83 -6.22 -32.88
C VAL A 39 17.00 -5.10 -31.87
N PHE A 40 16.84 -5.39 -30.58
CA PHE A 40 17.28 -4.48 -29.52
C PHE A 40 18.74 -4.12 -29.82
N ALA A 41 19.05 -2.82 -29.88
CA ALA A 41 20.42 -2.39 -30.08
C ALA A 41 21.26 -2.93 -28.91
N ALA A 42 22.39 -3.58 -29.19
CA ALA A 42 23.30 -4.00 -28.14
C ALA A 42 23.74 -2.74 -27.36
N GLY A 43 23.49 -2.71 -26.05
CA GLY A 43 23.84 -1.58 -25.20
C GLY A 43 25.35 -1.34 -25.13
N ASP A 44 25.74 -0.11 -24.80
CA ASP A 44 27.12 0.34 -24.62
C ASP A 44 27.45 0.47 -23.11
N ALA A 45 28.35 -0.39 -22.62
CA ALA A 45 28.75 -0.40 -21.21
C ALA A 45 29.45 0.90 -20.76
N GLU A 46 30.19 1.58 -21.64
CA GLU A 46 30.90 2.82 -21.29
C GLU A 46 29.88 3.93 -21.04
N ARG A 47 28.89 4.04 -21.93
CA ARG A 47 27.77 4.98 -21.75
C ARG A 47 26.93 4.63 -20.52
N GLY A 48 26.66 3.35 -20.28
CA GLY A 48 25.99 2.87 -19.08
C GLY A 48 26.72 3.28 -17.80
N ALA A 49 28.05 3.16 -17.77
CA ALA A 49 28.88 3.55 -16.62
C ALA A 49 28.76 5.05 -16.29
N GLU A 50 28.74 5.91 -17.31
CA GLU A 50 28.55 7.37 -17.12
C GLU A 50 27.21 7.67 -16.47
N ILE A 51 26.14 7.04 -16.95
CA ILE A 51 24.79 7.23 -16.39
C ILE A 51 24.72 6.67 -14.97
N TYR A 52 25.27 5.48 -14.75
CA TYR A 52 25.29 4.81 -13.45
C TYR A 52 25.97 5.68 -12.38
N THR A 53 27.14 6.23 -12.69
CA THR A 53 27.91 7.08 -11.78
C THR A 53 27.10 8.29 -11.33
N VAL A 54 26.34 8.92 -12.23
CA VAL A 54 25.57 10.14 -11.92
C VAL A 54 24.23 9.84 -11.25
N ARG A 55 23.60 8.70 -11.56
CA ARG A 55 22.19 8.43 -11.19
C ARG A 55 21.99 7.29 -10.19
N CYS A 56 22.87 6.30 -10.19
CA CYS A 56 22.66 5.04 -9.47
C CYS A 56 23.63 4.85 -8.29
N ALA A 57 24.88 5.27 -8.44
CA ALA A 57 25.95 5.03 -7.47
C ALA A 57 25.67 5.62 -6.06
N LEU A 58 24.91 6.72 -5.96
CA LEU A 58 24.51 7.30 -4.67
C LEU A 58 23.79 6.28 -3.76
N CYS A 59 23.03 5.36 -4.35
CA CYS A 59 22.34 4.29 -3.63
C CYS A 59 23.09 2.96 -3.77
N HIS A 60 23.45 2.57 -4.98
CA HIS A 60 24.00 1.24 -5.26
C HIS A 60 25.52 1.11 -5.08
N GLY A 61 26.22 2.18 -4.73
CA GLY A 61 27.69 2.18 -4.58
C GLY A 61 28.40 2.31 -5.92
N ASP A 62 29.63 2.85 -5.90
CA ASP A 62 30.44 3.00 -7.12
C ASP A 62 30.82 1.64 -7.73
N GLU A 63 30.98 0.62 -6.88
CA GLU A 63 31.30 -0.77 -7.28
C GLU A 63 30.05 -1.63 -7.49
N GLY A 64 28.84 -1.10 -7.28
CA GLY A 64 27.59 -1.87 -7.39
C GLY A 64 27.30 -2.79 -6.22
N ASP A 65 28.01 -2.66 -5.11
CA ASP A 65 27.92 -3.48 -3.90
C ASP A 65 26.71 -3.15 -3.01
N GLY A 66 25.88 -2.20 -3.41
CA GLY A 66 24.72 -1.74 -2.63
C GLY A 66 25.08 -0.87 -1.42
N MET A 67 26.35 -0.46 -1.28
CA MET A 67 26.87 0.30 -0.14
C MET A 67 27.08 1.79 -0.46
N GLY A 68 26.20 2.37 -1.29
CA GLY A 68 26.26 3.79 -1.62
C GLY A 68 26.03 4.69 -0.39
N PRO A 69 26.41 5.99 -0.43
CA PRO A 69 26.25 6.91 0.70
C PRO A 69 24.84 7.03 1.27
N ALA A 70 23.81 6.71 0.47
CA ALA A 70 22.42 6.69 0.92
C ALA A 70 21.98 5.35 1.56
N ALA A 71 22.71 4.25 1.36
CA ALA A 71 22.28 2.89 1.66
C ALA A 71 21.83 2.68 3.11
N GLU A 72 22.57 3.23 4.10
CA GLU A 72 22.24 3.12 5.53
C GLU A 72 20.89 3.73 5.91
N ARG A 73 20.30 4.58 5.05
CA ARG A 73 19.02 5.27 5.29
C ARG A 73 17.87 4.71 4.45
N LEU A 74 18.10 3.64 3.68
CA LEU A 74 17.13 3.05 2.79
C LEU A 74 16.69 1.69 3.33
N ASN A 75 15.37 1.50 3.40
CA ASN A 75 14.75 0.21 3.74
C ASN A 75 13.73 -0.16 2.65
N PRO A 76 13.92 -1.26 1.89
CA PRO A 76 15.07 -2.18 1.96
C PRO A 76 16.40 -1.54 1.53
N PRO A 77 17.54 -2.15 1.89
CA PRO A 77 18.83 -1.74 1.36
C PRO A 77 18.87 -1.88 -0.18
N PRO A 78 19.67 -1.04 -0.87
CA PRO A 78 19.91 -1.16 -2.30
C PRO A 78 20.41 -2.56 -2.69
N ARG A 79 20.18 -2.95 -3.94
CA ARG A 79 20.66 -4.23 -4.47
C ARG A 79 22.18 -4.16 -4.64
N ASP A 80 22.87 -5.14 -4.05
CA ASP A 80 24.22 -5.52 -4.42
C ASP A 80 24.17 -6.33 -5.72
N PHE A 81 24.67 -5.73 -6.80
CA PHE A 81 24.73 -6.32 -8.14
C PHE A 81 25.87 -7.32 -8.26
N THR A 82 26.94 -7.18 -7.49
CA THR A 82 28.15 -8.04 -7.56
C THR A 82 27.85 -9.50 -7.23
N MET A 83 26.79 -9.76 -6.47
CA MET A 83 26.34 -11.11 -6.11
C MET A 83 25.59 -11.85 -7.24
N ALA A 84 25.25 -11.20 -8.35
CA ALA A 84 24.39 -11.75 -9.40
C ALA A 84 23.01 -12.25 -8.91
N GLN A 85 22.54 -11.80 -7.73
CA GLN A 85 21.29 -12.27 -7.13
C GLN A 85 20.12 -11.29 -7.36
N TYR A 86 19.33 -11.56 -8.40
CA TYR A 86 18.17 -10.74 -8.77
C TYR A 86 16.86 -11.29 -8.19
N LYS A 87 16.22 -10.49 -7.32
CA LYS A 87 14.99 -10.88 -6.60
C LYS A 87 13.77 -10.96 -7.51
N ILE A 88 13.68 -10.10 -8.52
CA ILE A 88 12.55 -10.04 -9.44
C ILE A 88 13.04 -10.38 -10.84
N ARG A 89 12.77 -11.61 -11.26
CA ARG A 89 13.20 -12.20 -12.52
C ARG A 89 12.15 -13.15 -13.11
N THR A 90 12.14 -13.33 -14.41
CA THR A 90 11.25 -14.24 -15.15
C THR A 90 11.98 -15.48 -15.65
N THR A 91 13.24 -15.64 -15.28
CA THR A 91 14.09 -16.79 -15.62
C THR A 91 14.02 -17.90 -14.59
N GLY A 92 14.26 -19.14 -15.02
CA GLY A 92 14.24 -20.33 -14.17
C GLY A 92 15.18 -20.21 -12.97
N PHE A 93 14.85 -20.85 -11.84
CA PHE A 93 15.57 -20.58 -10.59
C PHE A 93 17.06 -20.95 -10.62
N GLU A 94 17.43 -21.91 -11.47
CA GLU A 94 18.81 -22.39 -11.72
C GLU A 94 19.62 -21.44 -12.62
N GLU A 95 18.96 -20.53 -13.33
CA GLU A 95 19.63 -19.56 -14.21
C GLU A 95 20.35 -18.52 -13.35
N ILE A 96 21.63 -18.30 -13.64
CA ILE A 96 22.47 -17.29 -12.96
C ILE A 96 22.10 -15.89 -13.46
N ALA A 97 21.96 -15.73 -14.78
CA ALA A 97 21.59 -14.46 -15.38
C ALA A 97 20.07 -14.22 -15.35
N PRO A 98 19.60 -13.01 -14.98
CA PRO A 98 18.22 -12.62 -15.24
C PRO A 98 18.00 -12.44 -16.76
N ALA A 99 16.74 -12.32 -17.18
CA ALA A 99 16.46 -11.85 -18.53
C ALA A 99 16.75 -10.33 -18.57
N ASP A 100 17.35 -9.84 -19.65
CA ASP A 100 17.65 -8.41 -19.80
C ASP A 100 16.36 -7.56 -19.66
N ALA A 101 15.23 -8.06 -20.17
CA ALA A 101 13.91 -7.43 -20.03
C ALA A 101 13.45 -7.24 -18.56
N ASP A 102 13.91 -8.08 -17.62
CA ASP A 102 13.62 -7.88 -16.20
C ASP A 102 14.37 -6.67 -15.63
N LEU A 103 15.64 -6.50 -16.05
CA LEU A 103 16.46 -5.35 -15.65
C LEU A 103 15.94 -4.07 -16.27
N VAL A 104 15.65 -4.09 -17.58
CA VAL A 104 15.02 -2.96 -18.30
C VAL A 104 13.75 -2.51 -17.58
N ARG A 105 12.82 -3.44 -17.31
CA ARG A 105 11.56 -3.13 -16.62
C ARG A 105 11.80 -2.48 -15.26
N MET A 106 12.75 -3.00 -14.47
CA MET A 106 13.02 -2.45 -13.12
C MET A 106 13.67 -1.08 -13.14
N ILE A 107 14.50 -0.79 -14.14
CA ILE A 107 15.08 0.56 -14.32
C ILE A 107 14.00 1.51 -14.84
N HIS A 108 13.22 1.09 -15.82
CA HIS A 108 12.18 1.89 -16.45
C HIS A 108 11.06 2.27 -15.47
N ASP A 109 10.43 1.28 -14.84
CA ASP A 109 9.26 1.45 -13.97
C ASP A 109 9.62 1.76 -12.51
N GLY A 110 10.86 1.44 -12.11
CA GLY A 110 11.29 1.46 -10.72
C GLY A 110 10.81 0.23 -9.97
N MET A 111 10.91 0.27 -8.63
CA MET A 111 10.52 -0.86 -7.79
C MET A 111 9.54 -0.42 -6.69
N PRO A 112 8.23 -0.74 -6.84
CA PRO A 112 7.21 -0.33 -5.88
C PRO A 112 7.52 -0.79 -4.45
N GLY A 113 7.20 0.08 -3.49
CA GLY A 113 7.49 -0.16 -2.07
C GLY A 113 8.97 -0.10 -1.69
N THR A 114 9.81 0.53 -2.52
CA THR A 114 11.22 0.83 -2.25
C THR A 114 11.53 2.29 -2.61
N ALA A 115 12.77 2.73 -2.37
CA ALA A 115 13.24 4.04 -2.80
C ALA A 115 13.72 4.10 -4.26
N MET A 116 13.69 2.98 -5.01
CA MET A 116 14.14 2.95 -6.42
C MET A 116 13.07 3.56 -7.33
N PRO A 117 13.30 4.76 -7.90
CA PRO A 117 12.34 5.42 -8.76
C PRO A 117 12.33 4.77 -10.16
N GLY A 118 11.27 5.05 -10.92
CA GLY A 118 11.25 4.77 -12.36
C GLY A 118 12.04 5.82 -13.12
N TRP A 119 12.84 5.37 -14.09
CA TRP A 119 13.71 6.22 -14.90
C TRP A 119 13.22 6.41 -16.34
N GLY A 120 12.14 5.75 -16.77
CA GLY A 120 11.63 5.81 -18.14
C GLY A 120 11.22 7.20 -18.62
N ASP A 121 10.83 8.10 -17.71
CA ASP A 121 10.50 9.49 -18.05
C ASP A 121 11.76 10.38 -18.24
N LEU A 122 12.92 9.93 -17.78
CA LEU A 122 14.18 10.70 -17.75
C LEU A 122 15.27 10.16 -18.66
N LEU A 123 15.29 8.85 -18.89
CA LEU A 123 16.27 8.15 -19.70
C LEU A 123 15.60 7.62 -20.97
N SER A 124 16.33 7.59 -22.09
CA SER A 124 15.84 6.91 -23.29
C SER A 124 15.93 5.39 -23.13
N GLU A 125 15.18 4.65 -23.95
CA GLU A 125 15.29 3.17 -24.01
C GLU A 125 16.74 2.72 -24.21
N GLN A 126 17.50 3.41 -25.07
CA GLN A 126 18.92 3.11 -25.30
C GLN A 126 19.76 3.35 -24.05
N ASP A 127 19.53 4.46 -23.32
CA ASP A 127 20.27 4.72 -22.07
C ASP A 127 19.99 3.63 -21.01
N ILE A 128 18.78 3.06 -21.00
CA ILE A 128 18.41 1.94 -20.13
C ILE A 128 19.10 0.66 -20.57
N ASP A 129 19.12 0.35 -21.87
CA ASP A 129 19.85 -0.81 -22.41
C ASP A 129 21.36 -0.71 -22.11
N ASP A 130 21.95 0.47 -22.26
CA ASP A 130 23.35 0.76 -21.91
C ASP A 130 23.63 0.52 -20.41
N LEU A 131 22.72 0.97 -19.54
CA LEU A 131 22.77 0.69 -18.10
C LEU A 131 22.69 -0.81 -17.78
N VAL A 132 21.82 -1.55 -18.46
CA VAL A 132 21.67 -2.99 -18.25
C VAL A 132 22.96 -3.72 -18.58
N VAL A 133 23.61 -3.38 -19.71
CA VAL A 133 24.90 -3.95 -20.09
C VAL A 133 25.95 -3.62 -19.03
N PHE A 134 26.05 -2.36 -18.58
CA PHE A 134 26.99 -1.98 -17.52
C PHE A 134 26.75 -2.74 -16.21
N ILE A 135 25.49 -2.85 -15.75
CA ILE A 135 25.15 -3.57 -14.51
C ILE A 135 25.56 -5.05 -14.59
N LYS A 136 25.43 -5.69 -15.75
CA LYS A 136 25.90 -7.07 -15.95
C LYS A 136 27.41 -7.19 -15.76
N THR A 137 28.20 -6.19 -16.16
CA THR A 137 29.66 -6.19 -15.94
C THR A 137 30.06 -6.19 -14.46
N LEU A 138 29.24 -5.56 -13.59
CA LEU A 138 29.50 -5.52 -12.14
C LEU A 138 29.43 -6.91 -11.49
N ALA A 139 28.74 -7.85 -12.15
CA ALA A 139 28.55 -9.22 -11.70
C ALA A 139 29.35 -10.25 -12.52
N GLY A 140 30.15 -9.81 -13.49
CA GLY A 140 30.83 -10.71 -14.43
C GLY A 140 29.89 -11.47 -15.37
N LEU A 141 28.72 -10.89 -15.70
CA LEU A 141 27.68 -11.51 -16.52
C LEU A 141 27.71 -11.02 -17.99
N GLU A 142 28.76 -10.32 -18.43
CA GLU A 142 28.86 -9.77 -19.78
C GLU A 142 28.91 -10.83 -20.89
N GLU A 143 29.47 -12.01 -20.59
CA GLU A 143 29.57 -13.14 -21.52
C GLU A 143 28.44 -14.17 -21.32
N GLU A 144 27.59 -13.98 -20.31
CA GLU A 144 26.49 -14.89 -20.00
C GLU A 144 25.27 -14.58 -20.88
N GLU A 145 24.75 -15.61 -21.53
CA GLU A 145 23.49 -15.53 -22.27
C GLU A 145 22.33 -15.21 -21.31
N PRO A 146 21.34 -14.41 -21.73
CA PRO A 146 20.15 -14.16 -20.91
C PRO A 146 19.50 -15.47 -20.48
N GLY A 147 19.16 -15.56 -19.18
CA GLY A 147 18.59 -16.78 -18.62
C GLY A 147 17.28 -17.17 -19.31
N LYS A 148 16.99 -18.47 -19.34
CA LYS A 148 15.78 -18.98 -20.00
C LYS A 148 14.52 -18.59 -19.23
N PRO A 149 13.48 -18.05 -19.90
CA PRO A 149 12.20 -17.76 -19.26
C PRO A 149 11.55 -19.02 -18.68
N ILE A 150 10.80 -18.84 -17.59
CA ILE A 150 10.01 -19.93 -17.00
C ILE A 150 8.85 -20.36 -17.90
N ASP A 151 8.43 -21.62 -17.72
CA ASP A 151 7.19 -22.12 -18.31
C ASP A 151 5.98 -21.66 -17.49
N TYR A 152 5.08 -20.92 -18.14
CA TYR A 152 3.81 -20.49 -17.57
C TYR A 152 2.70 -21.52 -17.78
N GLY A 153 2.88 -22.48 -18.68
CA GLY A 153 1.84 -23.38 -19.15
C GLY A 153 0.54 -22.63 -19.52
N ASN A 154 -0.60 -23.25 -19.23
CA ASN A 154 -1.90 -22.60 -19.36
C ASN A 154 -2.24 -21.86 -18.07
N GLN A 155 -2.39 -20.55 -18.15
CA GLN A 155 -2.81 -19.74 -17.00
C GLN A 155 -4.23 -20.13 -16.57
N VAL A 156 -4.37 -20.53 -15.31
CA VAL A 156 -5.68 -20.79 -14.70
C VAL A 156 -6.38 -19.46 -14.43
N ALA A 157 -7.59 -19.29 -14.97
CA ALA A 157 -8.39 -18.10 -14.73
C ALA A 157 -8.81 -17.99 -13.26
N ILE A 158 -8.84 -16.76 -12.74
CA ILE A 158 -9.34 -16.48 -11.39
C ILE A 158 -10.80 -16.92 -11.29
N SER A 159 -11.09 -17.78 -10.32
CA SER A 159 -12.42 -18.28 -10.01
C SER A 159 -12.50 -18.65 -8.52
N ALA A 160 -13.71 -18.75 -7.97
CA ALA A 160 -13.89 -19.18 -6.58
C ALA A 160 -13.27 -20.58 -6.33
N GLU A 161 -13.38 -21.48 -7.30
CA GLU A 161 -12.75 -22.81 -7.26
C GLU A 161 -11.23 -22.73 -7.21
N SER A 162 -10.62 -21.96 -8.10
CA SER A 162 -9.15 -21.78 -8.10
C SER A 162 -8.64 -21.11 -6.83
N ILE A 163 -9.40 -20.18 -6.25
CA ILE A 163 -9.03 -19.49 -5.01
C ILE A 163 -9.09 -20.49 -3.83
N GLU A 164 -10.13 -21.32 -3.76
CA GLU A 164 -10.27 -22.35 -2.73
C GLU A 164 -9.14 -23.39 -2.82
N GLN A 165 -8.84 -23.91 -4.01
CA GLN A 165 -7.71 -24.83 -4.21
C GLN A 165 -6.37 -24.18 -3.83
N GLY A 166 -6.17 -22.92 -4.20
CA GLY A 166 -4.97 -22.16 -3.84
C GLY A 166 -4.86 -21.95 -2.33
N SER A 167 -5.97 -21.69 -1.65
CA SER A 167 -6.02 -21.57 -0.19
C SER A 167 -5.65 -22.88 0.48
N GLN A 168 -6.18 -24.02 0.00
CA GLN A 168 -5.81 -25.33 0.53
C GLN A 168 -4.31 -25.59 0.40
N ILE A 169 -3.73 -25.35 -0.78
CA ILE A 169 -2.29 -25.55 -1.01
C ILE A 169 -1.44 -24.59 -0.16
N PHE A 170 -1.89 -23.36 0.04
CA PHE A 170 -1.16 -22.36 0.83
C PHE A 170 -1.01 -22.78 2.30
N HIS A 171 -2.03 -23.43 2.85
CA HIS A 171 -2.07 -23.87 4.26
C HIS A 171 -1.67 -25.34 4.48
N ASP A 172 -1.65 -26.15 3.42
CA ASP A 172 -1.24 -27.55 3.45
C ASP A 172 0.15 -27.72 4.05
N ASP A 173 0.28 -28.47 5.15
CA ASP A 173 1.51 -28.65 5.93
C ASP A 173 2.27 -27.34 6.24
N ASP A 174 1.51 -26.25 6.45
CA ASP A 174 2.02 -24.90 6.63
C ASP A 174 2.96 -24.39 5.50
N ARG A 175 2.84 -24.95 4.28
CA ARG A 175 3.73 -24.71 3.13
C ARG A 175 4.05 -23.24 2.87
N CYS A 176 3.03 -22.38 2.87
CA CYS A 176 3.21 -20.93 2.70
C CYS A 176 2.90 -20.19 4.01
N SER A 177 1.94 -20.68 4.80
CA SER A 177 1.51 -20.06 6.06
C SER A 177 2.58 -20.08 7.15
N GLU A 178 3.56 -21.00 7.12
CA GLU A 178 4.68 -21.03 8.09
C GLU A 178 5.49 -19.71 8.07
N CYS A 179 5.54 -19.03 6.93
CA CYS A 179 6.24 -17.75 6.77
C CYS A 179 5.25 -16.60 6.59
N HIS A 180 4.27 -16.74 5.72
CA HIS A 180 3.34 -15.66 5.40
C HIS A 180 2.19 -15.50 6.41
N GLY A 181 2.05 -16.40 7.37
CA GLY A 181 0.94 -16.43 8.33
C GLY A 181 -0.36 -16.91 7.69
N GLN A 182 -1.32 -17.31 8.54
CA GLN A 182 -2.61 -17.86 8.09
C GLN A 182 -3.42 -16.84 7.26
N GLY A 183 -3.38 -15.56 7.65
CA GLY A 183 -4.03 -14.48 6.90
C GLY A 183 -3.17 -13.86 5.79
N GLY A 184 -1.97 -14.40 5.52
CA GLY A 184 -1.03 -13.83 4.55
C GLY A 184 -0.43 -12.47 4.94
N LYS A 185 -0.39 -12.11 6.23
CA LYS A 185 0.12 -10.81 6.68
C LYS A 185 1.62 -10.77 6.97
N GLY A 186 2.28 -11.92 6.92
CA GLY A 186 3.70 -12.07 7.25
C GLY A 186 3.97 -12.02 8.75
N ASP A 187 3.02 -12.49 9.55
CA ASP A 187 2.98 -12.47 11.02
C ASP A 187 3.40 -13.82 11.65
N ALA A 188 4.03 -14.70 10.88
CA ALA A 188 4.51 -15.96 11.41
C ALA A 188 5.73 -15.79 12.34
N VAL A 189 5.80 -16.60 13.39
CA VAL A 189 6.81 -16.53 14.48
C VAL A 189 8.16 -17.17 14.06
N LYS A 190 8.68 -16.78 12.88
CA LYS A 190 9.95 -17.24 12.34
C LYS A 190 10.82 -16.04 11.98
N LYS A 191 11.98 -15.92 12.64
CA LYS A 191 12.96 -14.87 12.33
C LYS A 191 13.69 -15.23 11.05
N LEU A 192 13.24 -14.67 9.92
CA LEU A 192 13.85 -14.93 8.62
C LEU A 192 15.04 -13.99 8.36
N LYS A 193 16.01 -14.49 7.59
CA LYS A 193 17.22 -13.76 7.21
C LYS A 193 17.49 -13.92 5.71
N ASP A 194 18.09 -12.91 5.10
CA ASP A 194 18.72 -13.07 3.79
C ASP A 194 20.10 -13.74 3.88
N ASP A 195 20.71 -13.99 2.73
CA ASP A 195 22.03 -14.63 2.61
C ASP A 195 23.13 -13.78 3.26
N SER A 196 22.91 -12.47 3.39
CA SER A 196 23.80 -11.53 4.09
C SER A 196 23.56 -11.50 5.61
N GLY A 197 22.59 -12.26 6.11
CA GLY A 197 22.27 -12.39 7.53
C GLY A 197 21.35 -11.28 8.07
N TYR A 198 20.91 -10.34 7.24
CA TYR A 198 19.97 -9.30 7.63
C TYR A 198 18.58 -9.88 7.80
N ARG A 199 17.85 -9.37 8.78
CA ARG A 199 16.46 -9.75 9.00
C ARG A 199 15.62 -9.41 7.77
N THR A 200 14.79 -10.36 7.35
CA THR A 200 13.79 -10.13 6.31
C THR A 200 12.40 -10.47 6.80
N TRP A 201 11.41 -9.72 6.31
CA TRP A 201 10.01 -9.95 6.61
C TRP A 201 9.29 -10.44 5.37
N PRO A 202 8.48 -11.51 5.47
CA PRO A 202 7.51 -11.85 4.44
C PRO A 202 6.60 -10.66 4.17
N ARG A 203 6.28 -10.43 2.91
CA ARG A 203 5.38 -9.34 2.55
C ARG A 203 4.00 -9.61 3.14
N ASN A 204 3.36 -8.55 3.60
CA ASN A 204 1.93 -8.59 3.90
C ASN A 204 1.17 -8.69 2.57
N LEU A 205 0.75 -9.91 2.22
CA LEU A 205 0.06 -10.27 0.99
C LEU A 205 -1.31 -9.60 0.88
N THR A 206 -1.87 -9.15 2.01
CA THR A 206 -3.12 -8.37 2.03
C THR A 206 -2.94 -6.93 1.55
N LYS A 207 -1.70 -6.47 1.35
CA LYS A 207 -1.33 -5.13 0.88
C LYS A 207 -0.59 -5.24 -0.46
N PRO A 208 -1.28 -5.30 -1.60
CA PRO A 208 -0.63 -5.51 -2.90
C PRO A 208 0.22 -4.33 -3.40
N TRP A 209 -0.04 -3.09 -2.95
CA TRP A 209 0.71 -1.85 -3.31
C TRP A 209 2.16 -1.81 -2.77
N THR A 210 2.63 -2.96 -2.33
CA THR A 210 3.69 -3.17 -1.39
C THR A 210 4.56 -4.33 -1.91
N PHE A 211 4.13 -5.00 -2.98
CA PHE A 211 4.85 -6.01 -3.74
C PHE A 211 5.84 -5.31 -4.67
N ARG A 212 7.06 -5.86 -4.78
CA ARG A 212 8.15 -5.27 -5.57
C ARG A 212 8.10 -5.59 -7.07
N GLY A 213 7.37 -6.64 -7.45
CA GLY A 213 7.10 -6.98 -8.85
C GLY A 213 5.78 -6.37 -9.27
N SER A 214 4.68 -7.07 -9.01
CA SER A 214 3.33 -6.54 -9.11
C SER A 214 2.38 -7.48 -8.34
N ASN A 215 1.10 -7.11 -8.25
CA ASN A 215 0.04 -7.99 -7.76
C ASN A 215 -0.70 -8.73 -8.90
N ASP A 216 -0.19 -8.71 -10.12
CA ASP A 216 -0.74 -9.52 -11.21
C ASP A 216 -0.53 -11.01 -10.88
N PRO A 217 -1.55 -11.88 -11.04
CA PRO A 217 -1.40 -13.32 -10.81
C PRO A 217 -0.22 -13.93 -11.57
N ARG A 218 0.11 -13.42 -12.75
CA ARG A 218 1.27 -13.87 -13.54
C ARG A 218 2.59 -13.57 -12.84
N ASP A 219 2.76 -12.37 -12.28
CA ASP A 219 3.99 -12.02 -11.57
C ASP A 219 4.10 -12.73 -10.22
N ILE A 220 2.95 -12.98 -9.55
CA ILE A 220 2.89 -13.80 -8.34
C ILE A 220 3.28 -15.25 -8.67
N TYR A 221 2.71 -15.83 -9.74
CA TYR A 221 3.10 -17.15 -10.25
C TYR A 221 4.61 -17.21 -10.51
N THR A 222 5.17 -16.18 -11.13
CA THR A 222 6.62 -16.11 -11.38
C THR A 222 7.40 -16.16 -10.06
N ARG A 223 7.02 -15.39 -9.02
CA ARG A 223 7.71 -15.45 -7.71
C ARG A 223 7.64 -16.82 -7.05
N ILE A 224 6.48 -17.48 -7.12
CA ILE A 224 6.30 -18.83 -6.57
C ILE A 224 7.17 -19.84 -7.36
N THR A 225 7.23 -19.68 -8.69
CA THR A 225 7.96 -20.59 -9.59
C THR A 225 9.47 -20.42 -9.45
N THR A 226 9.98 -19.19 -9.37
CA THR A 226 11.43 -18.93 -9.35
C THR A 226 12.02 -18.85 -7.95
N GLY A 227 11.17 -18.70 -6.92
CA GLY A 227 11.59 -18.22 -5.62
C GLY A 227 12.10 -16.78 -5.65
N ILE A 228 12.62 -16.31 -4.51
CA ILE A 228 13.24 -14.98 -4.38
C ILE A 228 14.70 -15.17 -3.95
N ALA A 229 15.62 -14.98 -4.90
CA ALA A 229 17.06 -15.12 -4.66
C ALA A 229 17.55 -14.25 -3.49
N GLY A 230 18.49 -14.77 -2.70
CA GLY A 230 18.98 -14.10 -1.51
C GLY A 230 17.96 -13.99 -0.39
N THR A 231 16.95 -14.87 -0.34
CA THR A 231 15.98 -14.95 0.75
C THR A 231 15.60 -16.40 1.01
N GLN A 232 14.89 -16.63 2.12
CA GLN A 232 14.37 -17.96 2.46
C GLN A 232 13.07 -18.33 1.72
N MET A 233 12.63 -17.57 0.70
CA MET A 233 11.50 -17.94 -0.14
C MET A 233 11.98 -18.83 -1.31
N PRO A 234 11.77 -20.15 -1.25
CA PRO A 234 12.34 -21.09 -2.22
C PRO A 234 11.59 -21.06 -3.55
N SER A 235 12.18 -21.72 -4.55
CA SER A 235 11.48 -22.11 -5.77
C SER A 235 10.52 -23.27 -5.48
N PHE A 236 9.25 -23.15 -5.91
CA PHE A 236 8.28 -24.24 -5.89
C PHE A 236 8.21 -25.01 -7.23
N ASP A 237 9.19 -24.79 -8.11
CA ASP A 237 9.40 -25.61 -9.31
C ASP A 237 10.64 -26.51 -9.23
N ASP A 238 11.40 -26.44 -8.14
CA ASP A 238 12.61 -27.23 -7.95
C ASP A 238 12.30 -28.76 -7.96
N PRO A 239 12.78 -29.52 -8.97
CA PRO A 239 12.55 -30.96 -9.08
C PRO A 239 13.17 -31.78 -7.94
N ALA A 240 14.14 -31.23 -7.20
CA ALA A 240 14.73 -31.86 -6.03
C ALA A 240 13.93 -31.61 -4.73
N SER A 241 12.97 -30.69 -4.75
CA SER A 241 12.18 -30.31 -3.57
C SER A 241 10.96 -31.20 -3.38
N GLU A 242 10.78 -31.73 -2.17
CA GLU A 242 9.55 -32.42 -1.76
C GLU A 242 8.32 -31.49 -1.74
N ASN A 243 8.56 -30.18 -1.69
CA ASN A 243 7.52 -29.15 -1.69
C ASN A 243 7.16 -28.63 -3.09
N ARG A 244 7.67 -29.27 -4.15
CA ARG A 244 7.40 -28.86 -5.54
C ARG A 244 5.90 -28.89 -5.85
N LEU A 245 5.44 -27.86 -6.54
CA LEU A 245 4.08 -27.74 -7.04
C LEU A 245 4.06 -27.92 -8.56
N SER A 246 2.96 -28.46 -9.10
CA SER A 246 2.70 -28.42 -10.53
C SER A 246 2.39 -27.00 -11.03
N ILE A 247 2.46 -26.77 -12.34
CA ILE A 247 2.11 -25.48 -12.96
C ILE A 247 0.70 -25.03 -12.54
N GLU A 248 -0.28 -25.93 -12.63
CA GLU A 248 -1.67 -25.64 -12.28
C GLU A 248 -1.83 -25.28 -10.79
N GLN A 249 -1.17 -26.03 -9.89
CA GLN A 249 -1.14 -25.73 -8.46
C GLN A 249 -0.54 -24.35 -8.15
N ARG A 250 0.58 -23.98 -8.82
CA ARG A 250 1.18 -22.65 -8.64
C ARG A 250 0.25 -21.52 -9.10
N TRP A 251 -0.53 -21.74 -10.16
CA TRP A 251 -1.55 -20.78 -10.59
C TRP A 251 -2.69 -20.64 -9.57
N HIS A 252 -3.15 -21.75 -8.98
CA HIS A 252 -4.15 -21.69 -7.91
C HIS A 252 -3.64 -20.86 -6.72
N VAL A 253 -2.41 -21.11 -6.26
CA VAL A 253 -1.79 -20.33 -5.17
C VAL A 253 -1.66 -18.86 -5.58
N ALA A 254 -1.24 -18.54 -6.80
CA ALA A 254 -1.15 -17.17 -7.28
C ALA A 254 -2.50 -16.45 -7.27
N ASN A 255 -3.58 -17.12 -7.69
CA ASN A 255 -4.95 -16.60 -7.65
C ASN A 255 -5.43 -16.40 -6.21
N TYR A 256 -5.11 -17.32 -5.29
CA TYR A 256 -5.41 -17.17 -3.86
C TYR A 256 -4.67 -15.96 -3.27
N VAL A 257 -3.36 -15.83 -3.48
CA VAL A 257 -2.57 -14.70 -2.99
C VAL A 257 -3.10 -13.38 -3.54
N ASN A 258 -3.45 -13.31 -4.83
CA ASN A 258 -4.08 -12.14 -5.44
C ASN A 258 -5.42 -11.79 -4.75
N SER A 259 -6.20 -12.80 -4.34
CA SER A 259 -7.49 -12.62 -3.67
C SER A 259 -7.39 -12.08 -2.23
N LEU A 260 -6.21 -12.17 -1.58
CA LEU A 260 -5.99 -11.67 -0.22
C LEU A 260 -5.96 -10.14 -0.13
N ALA A 261 -5.89 -9.44 -1.26
CA ALA A 261 -5.80 -7.99 -1.32
C ALA A 261 -6.94 -7.30 -0.54
N LYS A 262 -6.60 -6.49 0.47
CA LYS A 262 -7.53 -5.59 1.15
C LYS A 262 -8.03 -4.52 0.17
N THR A 263 -9.34 -4.35 0.08
CA THR A 263 -9.99 -3.38 -0.82
C THR A 263 -10.78 -2.28 -0.09
N ASP A 264 -11.18 -2.53 1.16
CA ASP A 264 -12.02 -1.65 1.98
C ASP A 264 -11.20 -0.75 2.93
N LYS A 265 -10.07 -1.25 3.46
CA LYS A 265 -9.16 -0.53 4.37
C LYS A 265 -7.88 -0.08 3.64
N VAL A 266 -8.05 0.66 2.57
CA VAL A 266 -6.96 1.22 1.76
C VAL A 266 -6.84 2.72 1.97
N VAL A 267 -5.62 3.25 1.89
CA VAL A 267 -5.39 4.69 1.92
C VAL A 267 -6.00 5.30 0.66
N ARG A 268 -6.83 6.32 0.84
CA ARG A 268 -7.46 7.06 -0.24
C ARG A 268 -7.14 8.55 -0.09
N PRO A 269 -6.69 9.25 -1.14
CA PRO A 269 -6.38 10.68 -1.06
C PRO A 269 -7.55 11.54 -0.54
N GLU A 270 -8.79 11.14 -0.80
CA GLU A 270 -10.01 11.79 -0.32
C GLU A 270 -10.30 11.56 1.17
N ASN A 271 -9.70 10.54 1.79
CA ASN A 271 -9.88 10.24 3.21
C ASN A 271 -9.07 11.21 4.07
N THR A 272 -9.60 12.41 4.27
CA THR A 272 -9.01 13.44 5.14
C THR A 272 -9.82 13.71 6.41
N VAL A 273 -11.02 13.13 6.51
CA VAL A 273 -11.97 13.35 7.60
C VAL A 273 -12.51 12.04 8.14
N ILE A 274 -12.21 11.73 9.39
CA ILE A 274 -12.83 10.68 10.19
C ILE A 274 -14.22 11.17 10.61
N ARG A 275 -15.26 10.51 10.12
CA ARG A 275 -16.65 10.87 10.43
C ARG A 275 -17.12 10.03 11.61
N ALA A 276 -17.09 10.61 12.82
CA ALA A 276 -17.60 9.92 13.98
C ALA A 276 -19.13 9.79 13.88
N VAL A 277 -19.60 8.55 14.05
CA VAL A 277 -21.03 8.21 13.93
C VAL A 277 -21.68 8.24 15.31
N ARG A 278 -22.83 8.91 15.41
CA ARG A 278 -23.63 8.89 16.63
C ARG A 278 -24.28 7.52 16.80
N VAL A 279 -24.09 6.86 17.93
CA VAL A 279 -24.72 5.58 18.27
C VAL A 279 -25.81 5.78 19.31
N GLU A 280 -26.83 4.92 19.27
CA GLU A 280 -27.87 4.86 20.30
C GLU A 280 -27.40 3.95 21.45
N GLY A 281 -27.52 4.41 22.69
CA GLY A 281 -27.13 3.66 23.88
C GLY A 281 -25.63 3.77 24.19
N ARG A 282 -25.04 2.65 24.63
CA ARG A 282 -23.63 2.60 25.07
C ARG A 282 -22.67 2.77 23.90
N VAL A 283 -21.54 3.41 24.17
CA VAL A 283 -20.39 3.38 23.27
C VAL A 283 -19.69 2.02 23.39
N PRO A 284 -19.33 1.35 22.27
CA PRO A 284 -18.62 0.08 22.32
C PRO A 284 -17.21 0.25 22.91
N THR A 285 -16.86 -0.62 23.85
CA THR A 285 -15.53 -0.66 24.50
C THR A 285 -14.69 -1.85 24.04
N ALA A 286 -15.33 -2.91 23.55
CA ALA A 286 -14.64 -4.08 23.00
C ALA A 286 -14.27 -3.85 21.52
N PRO A 287 -13.05 -4.25 21.09
CA PRO A 287 -12.64 -4.12 19.68
C PRO A 287 -13.52 -4.90 18.69
N ASP A 288 -14.02 -6.07 19.07
CA ASP A 288 -14.84 -6.94 18.22
C ASP A 288 -16.34 -6.62 18.25
N ASP A 289 -16.76 -5.53 18.91
CA ASP A 289 -18.16 -5.14 19.00
C ASP A 289 -18.75 -4.82 17.61
N PRO A 290 -19.85 -5.45 17.18
CA PRO A 290 -20.44 -5.21 15.86
C PRO A 290 -20.94 -3.79 15.66
N GLN A 291 -21.14 -2.99 16.72
CA GLN A 291 -21.52 -1.58 16.60
C GLN A 291 -20.48 -0.76 15.81
N TRP A 292 -19.20 -1.17 15.78
CA TRP A 292 -18.17 -0.52 14.97
C TRP A 292 -18.47 -0.52 13.47
N GLN A 293 -19.28 -1.47 12.98
CA GLN A 293 -19.66 -1.54 11.56
C GLN A 293 -20.58 -0.39 11.12
N GLN A 294 -21.15 0.37 12.06
CA GLN A 294 -21.92 1.58 11.76
C GLN A 294 -21.01 2.74 11.29
N ALA A 295 -19.74 2.73 11.66
CA ALA A 295 -18.76 3.74 11.27
C ALA A 295 -17.90 3.25 10.10
N LEU A 296 -17.76 4.12 9.09
CA LEU A 296 -16.89 3.85 7.95
C LEU A 296 -15.42 3.91 8.38
N PRO A 297 -14.57 2.94 7.97
CA PRO A 297 -13.15 3.01 8.23
C PRO A 297 -12.50 4.17 7.47
N SER A 298 -11.56 4.86 8.12
CA SER A 298 -10.65 5.82 7.50
C SER A 298 -9.22 5.33 7.68
N THR A 299 -8.55 4.99 6.58
CA THR A 299 -7.17 4.46 6.60
C THR A 299 -6.17 5.53 6.18
N PHE A 300 -5.08 5.65 6.95
CA PHE A 300 -4.04 6.64 6.78
C PHE A 300 -2.67 5.99 6.70
N LEU A 301 -1.74 6.61 5.97
CA LEU A 301 -0.32 6.22 5.98
C LEU A 301 0.32 6.57 7.31
N LEU A 302 1.12 5.64 7.81
CA LEU A 302 2.07 5.84 8.89
C LEU A 302 3.45 6.06 8.27
N VAL A 303 4.13 7.14 8.67
CA VAL A 303 5.47 7.48 8.20
C VAL A 303 6.44 7.51 9.39
N PRO A 304 7.71 7.14 9.20
CA PRO A 304 8.69 7.16 10.27
C PRO A 304 8.89 8.57 10.81
N GLN A 305 9.07 8.68 12.13
CA GLN A 305 9.51 9.90 12.76
C GLN A 305 11.01 10.14 12.50
N LEU A 306 11.33 11.07 11.60
CA LEU A 306 12.72 11.40 11.24
C LEU A 306 13.18 12.79 11.73
N ILE A 307 12.30 13.53 12.41
CA ILE A 307 12.58 14.89 12.91
C ILE A 307 13.31 14.83 14.25
N ALA A 308 12.90 13.91 15.11
CA ALA A 308 13.48 13.71 16.42
C ALA A 308 14.85 13.04 16.36
N GLU A 309 15.75 13.40 17.28
CA GLU A 309 16.96 12.60 17.54
C GLU A 309 16.60 11.21 18.10
N GLU A 310 17.49 10.27 17.79
CA GLU A 310 17.23 8.85 17.54
C GLU A 310 16.19 8.65 16.43
N ARG A 311 16.66 8.79 15.19
CA ARG A 311 15.87 8.58 13.98
C ARG A 311 15.74 7.10 13.70
N PHE A 312 14.53 6.68 13.33
CA PHE A 312 14.23 5.30 13.01
C PHE A 312 13.81 5.17 11.55
N PHE A 313 14.64 4.54 10.72
CA PHE A 313 14.48 4.48 9.26
C PHE A 313 13.82 3.19 8.76
N THR A 314 13.57 2.23 9.65
CA THR A 314 13.11 0.88 9.30
C THR A 314 11.75 0.53 9.92
N PRO A 315 10.72 1.40 9.84
CA PRO A 315 9.41 1.10 10.41
C PRO A 315 8.76 -0.11 9.73
N THR A 316 8.06 -0.90 10.51
CA THR A 316 7.31 -2.09 10.04
C THR A 316 5.83 -1.81 9.85
N ASN A 317 5.26 -0.85 10.58
CA ASN A 317 3.90 -0.36 10.39
C ASN A 317 3.84 0.68 9.26
N ASP A 318 2.86 0.56 8.38
CA ASP A 318 2.72 1.41 7.18
C ASP A 318 1.36 2.11 7.09
N THR A 319 0.34 1.61 7.79
CA THR A 319 -1.01 2.19 7.80
C THR A 319 -1.73 1.99 9.12
N ILE A 320 -2.57 2.96 9.49
CA ILE A 320 -3.55 2.84 10.58
C ILE A 320 -4.96 3.07 10.03
N THR A 321 -5.91 2.23 10.43
CA THR A 321 -7.34 2.37 10.12
C THR A 321 -8.09 2.79 11.36
N VAL A 322 -8.92 3.82 11.23
CA VAL A 322 -9.64 4.42 12.35
C VAL A 322 -11.13 4.44 12.07
N ARG A 323 -11.91 4.05 13.07
CA ARG A 323 -13.35 4.35 13.17
C ARG A 323 -13.58 5.15 14.44
N ALA A 324 -14.59 6.01 14.42
CA ALA A 324 -14.99 6.76 15.61
C ALA A 324 -16.51 6.68 15.77
N VAL A 325 -16.94 6.50 17.00
CA VAL A 325 -18.36 6.53 17.39
C VAL A 325 -18.52 7.35 18.65
N TYR A 326 -19.71 7.91 18.84
CA TYR A 326 -19.97 8.76 20.00
C TYR A 326 -21.45 8.74 20.39
N ASN A 327 -21.77 9.09 21.63
CA ASN A 327 -23.13 9.34 22.09
C ASN A 327 -23.21 10.73 22.78
N GLU A 328 -24.19 10.97 23.65
CA GLU A 328 -24.30 12.25 24.36
C GLU A 328 -23.18 12.49 25.37
N GLU A 329 -22.60 11.43 25.91
CA GLU A 329 -21.68 11.46 27.06
C GLU A 329 -20.23 11.16 26.64
N GLU A 330 -20.03 10.25 25.70
CA GLU A 330 -18.75 9.59 25.42
C GLU A 330 -18.40 9.59 23.92
N ILE A 331 -17.11 9.49 23.64
CA ILE A 331 -16.55 9.23 22.31
C ILE A 331 -15.50 8.13 22.42
N ALA A 332 -15.48 7.23 21.44
CA ALA A 332 -14.46 6.20 21.32
C ALA A 332 -13.93 6.09 19.90
N PHE A 333 -12.66 5.70 19.81
CA PHE A 333 -11.93 5.43 18.60
C PHE A 333 -11.55 3.97 18.56
N HIS A 334 -11.82 3.32 17.45
CA HIS A 334 -11.32 1.99 17.14
C HIS A 334 -10.17 2.11 16.15
N LEU A 335 -8.98 1.72 16.59
CA LEU A 335 -7.72 1.81 15.89
C LEU A 335 -7.30 0.40 15.45
N GLU A 336 -6.96 0.23 14.18
CA GLU A 336 -6.42 -1.01 13.63
C GLU A 336 -5.11 -0.71 12.90
N TRP A 337 -4.03 -1.39 13.27
CA TRP A 337 -2.79 -1.35 12.49
C TRP A 337 -2.23 -2.77 12.37
N ASP A 338 -1.57 -3.02 11.25
CA ASP A 338 -0.89 -4.29 11.05
C ASP A 338 0.42 -4.26 11.83
N ASP A 339 0.56 -5.19 12.76
CA ASP A 339 1.77 -5.45 13.52
C ASP A 339 2.08 -6.94 13.40
N ARG A 340 3.20 -7.26 12.77
CA ARG A 340 3.59 -8.64 12.49
C ARG A 340 3.93 -9.40 13.76
N THR A 341 4.10 -8.70 14.86
CA THR A 341 4.45 -9.27 16.14
C THR A 341 3.46 -8.83 17.21
N ARG A 342 3.25 -9.68 18.19
CA ARG A 342 2.55 -9.30 19.41
C ARG A 342 3.63 -8.94 20.43
N SER A 343 4.11 -7.70 20.42
CA SER A 343 5.27 -7.29 21.21
C SER A 343 4.88 -7.10 22.67
N ILE A 344 5.02 -8.17 23.44
CA ILE A 344 4.80 -8.22 24.88
C ILE A 344 6.15 -8.56 25.52
N PRO A 345 6.87 -7.59 26.12
CA PRO A 345 8.11 -7.87 26.83
C PRO A 345 7.95 -8.97 27.88
N GLY A 346 8.89 -9.90 27.93
CA GLY A 346 8.84 -11.11 28.75
C GLY A 346 8.12 -12.30 28.10
N ASP A 347 7.42 -12.10 26.98
CA ASP A 347 6.87 -13.21 26.19
C ASP A 347 7.97 -13.84 25.33
N LYS A 348 8.20 -15.15 25.53
CA LYS A 348 9.28 -15.87 24.85
C LYS A 348 9.12 -15.94 23.33
N ALA A 349 7.88 -15.94 22.82
CA ALA A 349 7.63 -16.01 21.40
C ALA A 349 7.93 -14.65 20.74
N ALA A 350 7.54 -13.54 21.38
CA ALA A 350 7.90 -12.19 20.97
C ALA A 350 9.42 -11.97 21.02
N GLU A 351 10.08 -12.30 22.13
CA GLU A 351 11.54 -12.14 22.30
C GLU A 351 12.37 -12.94 21.28
N LYS A 352 11.89 -14.13 20.89
CA LYS A 352 12.58 -14.98 19.90
C LYS A 352 12.68 -14.30 18.54
N ILE A 353 11.66 -13.52 18.17
CA ILE A 353 11.60 -12.85 16.87
C ILE A 353 12.01 -11.39 16.96
N ALA A 354 11.90 -10.73 18.10
CA ALA A 354 12.24 -9.32 18.27
C ALA A 354 13.69 -8.98 17.93
N ASP A 355 13.90 -7.72 17.59
CA ASP A 355 15.22 -7.10 17.58
C ASP A 355 15.64 -6.71 19.01
N PRO A 356 16.93 -6.37 19.24
CA PRO A 356 17.39 -6.03 20.59
C PRO A 356 16.54 -4.93 21.22
N GLU A 357 16.40 -4.95 22.54
CA GLU A 357 15.64 -3.94 23.28
C GLU A 357 14.14 -3.93 22.95
N ILE A 358 13.51 -5.11 22.96
CA ILE A 358 12.05 -5.24 22.82
C ILE A 358 11.32 -4.30 23.80
N SER A 359 10.36 -3.54 23.27
CA SER A 359 9.43 -2.72 24.03
C SER A 359 8.00 -3.25 23.89
N GLU A 360 7.05 -2.66 24.61
CA GLU A 360 5.63 -2.98 24.45
C GLU A 360 5.06 -2.27 23.21
N ASP A 361 4.15 -2.93 22.48
CA ASP A 361 3.40 -2.24 21.42
C ASP A 361 2.57 -1.11 22.02
N MET A 362 2.51 0.02 21.31
CA MET A 362 1.79 1.22 21.75
C MET A 362 1.11 1.91 20.57
N VAL A 363 -0.05 2.52 20.82
CA VAL A 363 -0.71 3.43 19.88
C VAL A 363 -1.14 4.69 20.62
N ALA A 364 -1.04 5.85 19.97
CA ALA A 364 -1.43 7.13 20.54
C ALA A 364 -2.33 7.93 19.60
N ILE A 365 -3.31 8.63 20.19
CA ILE A 365 -4.14 9.64 19.55
C ILE A 365 -3.66 11.01 20.04
N GLN A 366 -3.35 11.91 19.10
CA GLN A 366 -3.03 13.30 19.39
C GLN A 366 -4.20 14.20 19.00
N LEU A 367 -4.65 15.01 19.95
CA LEU A 367 -5.75 15.96 19.81
C LEU A 367 -5.34 17.31 20.40
N PRO A 368 -5.77 18.46 19.87
CA PRO A 368 -5.49 19.74 20.52
C PRO A 368 -6.21 19.84 21.87
N MET A 369 -5.63 20.51 22.86
CA MET A 369 -6.29 20.74 24.16
C MET A 369 -7.52 21.65 24.05
N ALA A 370 -7.56 22.50 23.03
CA ALA A 370 -8.70 23.37 22.71
C ALA A 370 -8.88 23.43 21.20
N LEU A 371 -10.12 23.65 20.74
CA LEU A 371 -10.39 23.84 19.32
C LEU A 371 -9.56 25.00 18.78
N PRO A 372 -8.74 24.79 17.72
CA PRO A 372 -7.97 25.87 17.13
C PRO A 372 -8.88 26.96 16.57
N ARG A 373 -8.42 28.20 16.65
CA ARG A 373 -9.11 29.32 16.00
C ARG A 373 -8.58 29.45 14.57
N GLY A 374 -9.46 29.24 13.58
CA GLY A 374 -9.08 29.32 12.17
C GLY A 374 -8.54 28.00 11.63
N THR A 375 -7.60 28.06 10.70
CA THR A 375 -7.07 26.88 9.98
C THR A 375 -5.72 26.40 10.50
N GLU A 376 -5.14 27.11 11.46
CA GLU A 376 -3.86 26.74 12.07
C GLU A 376 -4.03 25.47 12.91
N LYS A 377 -3.15 24.50 12.68
CA LYS A 377 -3.13 23.24 13.42
C LYS A 377 -1.93 23.25 14.37
N PRO A 378 -2.02 22.59 15.54
CA PRO A 378 -0.85 22.41 16.37
C PRO A 378 0.29 21.77 15.60
N TYR A 379 1.53 21.92 16.05
CA TYR A 379 2.60 21.12 15.47
C TYR A 379 2.30 19.61 15.63
N PHE A 380 2.47 18.82 14.56
CA PHE A 380 2.05 17.41 14.54
C PHE A 380 2.87 16.52 15.47
N LEU A 381 4.01 17.01 15.95
CA LEU A 381 4.86 16.32 16.91
C LEU A 381 4.73 16.97 18.29
N TYR A 382 3.65 16.61 18.97
CA TYR A 382 3.36 16.98 20.36
C TYR A 382 3.03 18.47 20.58
N GLY A 383 2.51 19.15 19.54
CA GLY A 383 2.08 20.54 19.61
C GLY A 383 3.22 21.52 19.84
N ASP A 384 2.85 22.71 20.29
CA ASP A 384 3.76 23.79 20.65
C ASP A 384 3.19 24.61 21.82
N ALA A 385 3.93 25.62 22.27
CA ALA A 385 3.53 26.44 23.42
C ALA A 385 2.19 27.17 23.21
N ALA A 386 1.89 27.59 21.97
CA ALA A 386 0.66 28.29 21.62
C ALA A 386 -0.49 27.31 21.34
N HIS A 387 -0.16 26.14 20.80
CA HIS A 387 -1.11 25.09 20.42
C HIS A 387 -0.78 23.77 21.12
N PRO A 388 -1.13 23.63 22.39
CA PRO A 388 -0.80 22.43 23.15
C PRO A 388 -1.79 21.30 22.83
N VAL A 389 -1.37 20.06 23.04
CA VAL A 389 -2.11 18.85 22.66
C VAL A 389 -2.30 17.88 23.84
N ASN A 390 -3.39 17.12 23.82
CA ASN A 390 -3.55 15.90 24.59
C ASN A 390 -3.03 14.71 23.78
N LEU A 391 -2.33 13.80 24.45
CA LEU A 391 -1.89 12.50 23.93
C LEU A 391 -2.58 11.41 24.73
N TRP A 392 -3.45 10.64 24.08
CA TRP A 392 -4.08 9.46 24.67
C TRP A 392 -3.37 8.25 24.12
N SER A 393 -2.64 7.53 24.98
CA SER A 393 -1.92 6.33 24.57
C SER A 393 -2.55 5.09 25.15
N TRP A 394 -2.59 4.02 24.37
CA TRP A 394 -2.83 2.67 24.85
C TRP A 394 -1.53 1.87 24.72
N HIS A 395 -1.23 1.09 25.76
CA HIS A 395 -0.04 0.27 25.91
C HIS A 395 -0.44 -1.19 26.03
N SER A 396 0.24 -2.07 25.28
CA SER A 396 -0.02 -3.52 25.30
C SER A 396 0.41 -4.21 26.60
N GLY A 397 1.27 -3.58 27.40
CA GLY A 397 1.76 -4.13 28.66
C GLY A 397 2.93 -5.09 28.46
N THR A 398 3.24 -5.81 29.52
CA THR A 398 4.28 -6.84 29.56
C THR A 398 3.70 -8.13 30.15
N THR A 399 4.49 -9.18 30.29
CA THR A 399 4.05 -10.36 31.05
C THR A 399 3.78 -10.05 32.53
N ASP A 400 4.41 -9.00 33.07
CA ASP A 400 4.26 -8.56 34.46
C ASP A 400 3.28 -7.39 34.64
N SER A 401 2.88 -6.71 33.55
CA SER A 401 2.00 -5.54 33.59
C SER A 401 0.86 -5.66 32.58
N ALA A 402 -0.37 -5.49 33.07
CA ALA A 402 -1.55 -5.54 32.20
C ALA A 402 -1.55 -4.38 31.17
N PRO A 403 -2.25 -4.54 30.04
CA PRO A 403 -2.53 -3.43 29.12
C PRO A 403 -3.15 -2.25 29.86
N ARG A 404 -2.78 -1.03 29.46
CA ARG A 404 -3.19 0.20 30.16
C ARG A 404 -3.31 1.38 29.22
N VAL A 405 -3.94 2.45 29.70
CA VAL A 405 -3.95 3.76 29.04
C VAL A 405 -3.10 4.77 29.80
N SER A 406 -2.56 5.74 29.09
CA SER A 406 -1.90 6.91 29.67
C SER A 406 -2.38 8.19 29.00
N LEU A 407 -2.38 9.29 29.77
CA LEU A 407 -2.77 10.61 29.32
C LEU A 407 -1.63 11.60 29.56
N ARG A 408 -1.27 12.36 28.53
CA ARG A 408 -0.28 13.44 28.64
C ARG A 408 -0.78 14.72 28.00
N ASN A 409 -0.41 15.85 28.58
CA ASN A 409 -0.51 17.15 27.93
C ASN A 409 0.88 17.55 27.44
N ALA A 410 0.96 18.05 26.21
CA ALA A 410 2.23 18.44 25.60
C ALA A 410 2.17 19.85 25.00
N ARG A 411 3.25 20.61 25.22
CA ARG A 411 3.49 21.94 24.64
C ARG A 411 4.72 21.93 23.75
N GLY A 412 4.86 20.84 22.99
CA GLY A 412 6.11 20.41 22.35
C GLY A 412 6.75 19.26 23.08
N ARG A 413 7.77 18.65 22.46
CA ARG A 413 8.40 17.41 22.94
C ARG A 413 9.11 17.52 24.29
N ALA A 414 9.67 18.68 24.61
CA ALA A 414 10.43 18.88 25.83
C ALA A 414 9.55 19.21 27.04
N ASP A 415 8.29 19.61 26.81
CA ASP A 415 7.34 20.00 27.84
C ASP A 415 6.11 19.09 27.75
N THR A 416 6.23 17.92 28.37
CA THR A 416 5.16 16.93 28.49
C THR A 416 4.85 16.67 29.95
N ILE A 417 3.57 16.74 30.30
CA ILE A 417 3.08 16.56 31.67
C ILE A 417 2.13 15.37 31.70
N GLU A 418 2.44 14.38 32.53
CA GLU A 418 1.54 13.26 32.80
C GLU A 418 0.30 13.69 33.56
N ARG A 419 -0.81 13.05 33.24
CA ARG A 419 -2.14 13.33 33.77
C ARG A 419 -2.78 12.02 34.19
N ASP A 420 -3.68 12.12 35.16
CA ASP A 420 -4.51 10.97 35.57
C ASP A 420 -5.55 10.67 34.46
N PRO A 421 -5.49 9.51 33.79
CA PRO A 421 -6.48 9.13 32.78
C PRO A 421 -7.88 8.92 33.38
N VAL A 422 -7.99 8.49 34.64
CA VAL A 422 -9.28 8.24 35.32
C VAL A 422 -10.04 9.56 35.50
N ALA A 423 -9.33 10.66 35.75
CA ALA A 423 -9.93 11.99 35.95
C ALA A 423 -10.71 12.51 34.72
N VAL A 424 -10.45 11.98 33.53
CA VAL A 424 -11.16 12.34 32.29
C VAL A 424 -12.02 11.19 31.75
N GLY A 425 -12.12 10.08 32.49
CA GLY A 425 -12.80 8.86 32.06
C GLY A 425 -12.12 8.20 30.85
N LEU A 426 -10.80 8.32 30.71
CA LEU A 426 -10.06 7.67 29.63
C LEU A 426 -9.94 6.18 29.91
N GLU A 427 -10.47 5.38 29.00
CA GLU A 427 -10.42 3.92 29.02
C GLU A 427 -9.84 3.40 27.71
N GLY A 428 -9.29 2.18 27.75
CA GLY A 428 -8.84 1.53 26.54
C GLY A 428 -8.69 0.03 26.67
N THR A 429 -9.06 -0.69 25.61
CA THR A 429 -9.00 -2.15 25.50
C THR A 429 -8.36 -2.52 24.18
N GLY A 430 -7.47 -3.51 24.18
CA GLY A 430 -6.81 -3.99 22.98
C GLY A 430 -6.94 -5.50 22.82
N SER A 431 -6.98 -5.95 21.57
CA SER A 431 -6.88 -7.36 21.20
C SER A 431 -5.97 -7.52 20.00
N TYR A 432 -5.18 -8.59 19.99
CA TYR A 432 -4.31 -8.94 18.87
C TYR A 432 -4.86 -10.17 18.16
N ARG A 433 -4.99 -10.10 16.83
CA ARG A 433 -5.44 -11.23 16.01
C ARG A 433 -4.79 -11.16 14.64
N ASP A 434 -4.19 -12.28 14.22
CA ASP A 434 -3.63 -12.49 12.88
C ASP A 434 -2.82 -11.27 12.39
N GLY A 435 -1.73 -10.91 13.07
CA GLY A 435 -0.88 -9.82 12.58
C GLY A 435 -1.47 -8.41 12.69
N THR A 436 -2.52 -8.21 13.49
CA THR A 436 -3.20 -6.92 13.62
C THR A 436 -3.58 -6.66 15.07
N TRP A 437 -3.22 -5.47 15.57
CA TRP A 437 -3.82 -4.92 16.77
C TRP A 437 -5.13 -4.24 16.44
N GLN A 438 -6.14 -4.49 17.28
CA GLN A 438 -7.39 -3.75 17.32
C GLN A 438 -7.51 -3.15 18.72
N VAL A 439 -7.54 -1.82 18.80
CA VAL A 439 -7.55 -1.09 20.07
C VAL A 439 -8.69 -0.10 20.07
N VAL A 440 -9.47 -0.13 21.15
CA VAL A 440 -10.48 0.88 21.45
C VAL A 440 -9.91 1.80 22.51
N VAL A 441 -9.93 3.12 22.26
CA VAL A 441 -9.62 4.15 23.25
C VAL A 441 -10.77 5.16 23.24
N GLY A 442 -11.29 5.49 24.41
CA GLY A 442 -12.43 6.41 24.53
C GLY A 442 -12.43 7.17 25.84
N ARG A 443 -13.15 8.29 25.86
CA ARG A 443 -13.40 9.06 27.08
C ARG A 443 -14.68 9.88 27.02
N SER A 444 -15.03 10.51 28.13
CA SER A 444 -16.09 11.50 28.21
C SER A 444 -15.87 12.65 27.22
N ARG A 445 -16.93 13.05 26.52
CA ARG A 445 -16.94 14.17 25.55
C ARG A 445 -16.69 15.51 26.21
N VAL A 446 -17.23 15.67 27.42
CA VAL A 446 -17.10 16.85 28.25
C VAL A 446 -16.36 16.45 29.52
N THR A 447 -15.31 17.19 29.88
CA THR A 447 -14.51 16.95 31.09
C THR A 447 -14.68 18.10 32.08
N ALA A 448 -14.20 17.89 33.30
CA ALA A 448 -14.28 18.91 34.35
C ALA A 448 -13.42 20.16 34.07
N ASP A 449 -12.30 20.01 33.36
CA ASP A 449 -11.35 21.10 33.07
C ASP A 449 -11.21 21.36 31.56
N PRO A 450 -12.01 22.28 30.99
CA PRO A 450 -11.99 22.60 29.57
C PRO A 450 -10.72 23.36 29.14
N THR A 451 -9.85 23.73 30.07
CA THR A 451 -8.55 24.34 29.75
C THR A 451 -7.45 23.31 29.57
N GLN A 452 -7.68 22.09 30.07
CA GLN A 452 -6.72 20.99 30.03
C GLN A 452 -7.11 19.91 29.02
N ASP A 453 -8.40 19.74 28.72
CA ASP A 453 -8.87 18.72 27.80
C ASP A 453 -9.79 19.26 26.72
N LEU A 454 -9.67 18.69 25.53
CA LEU A 454 -10.58 18.99 24.42
C LEU A 454 -12.04 18.69 24.80
N GLN A 455 -12.94 19.63 24.49
CA GLN A 455 -14.38 19.40 24.60
C GLN A 455 -14.94 19.02 23.22
N PHE A 456 -15.57 17.84 23.11
CA PHE A 456 -16.05 17.30 21.84
C PHE A 456 -17.43 17.85 21.46
N ILE A 457 -17.44 18.75 20.47
CA ILE A 457 -18.64 19.44 20.01
C ILE A 457 -19.06 18.88 18.65
N GLU A 458 -20.36 18.64 18.47
CA GLU A 458 -20.91 18.20 17.18
C GLU A 458 -20.73 19.28 16.10
N GLY A 459 -20.45 18.85 14.87
CA GLY A 459 -20.26 19.74 13.73
C GLY A 459 -18.93 20.49 13.67
N ALA A 460 -18.08 20.38 14.71
CA ALA A 460 -16.74 20.96 14.69
C ALA A 460 -15.74 20.03 13.97
N PHE A 461 -14.82 20.63 13.21
CA PHE A 461 -13.66 19.94 12.67
C PHE A 461 -12.52 19.99 13.68
N ILE A 462 -12.16 18.82 14.21
CA ILE A 462 -11.14 18.66 15.23
C ILE A 462 -9.88 18.08 14.58
N PRO A 463 -8.72 18.74 14.63
CA PRO A 463 -7.47 18.11 14.20
C PRO A 463 -7.21 16.84 15.01
N VAL A 464 -6.85 15.74 14.33
CA VAL A 464 -6.41 14.49 14.95
C VAL A 464 -5.19 13.93 14.21
N ALA A 465 -4.25 13.37 14.96
CA ALA A 465 -3.11 12.62 14.42
C ALA A 465 -2.89 11.34 15.25
N PHE A 466 -2.18 10.39 14.69
CA PHE A 466 -1.93 9.09 15.32
C PHE A 466 -0.45 8.74 15.29
N SER A 467 -0.01 7.99 16.28
CA SER A 467 1.33 7.37 16.32
C SER A 467 1.22 5.91 16.73
N ALA A 468 2.11 5.06 16.21
CA ALA A 468 2.18 3.64 16.54
C ALA A 468 3.65 3.21 16.70
N TRP A 469 3.88 2.29 17.63
CA TRP A 469 5.18 1.71 17.97
C TRP A 469 5.07 0.18 17.87
N ASP A 470 5.91 -0.43 17.02
CA ASP A 470 6.15 -1.88 16.97
C ASP A 470 7.33 -2.22 17.89
N GLY A 471 7.02 -2.80 19.05
CA GLY A 471 8.01 -3.02 20.09
C GLY A 471 9.06 -4.07 19.74
N SER A 472 8.72 -5.06 18.91
CA SER A 472 9.66 -6.08 18.43
C SER A 472 10.59 -5.55 17.34
N ASN A 473 10.28 -4.39 16.77
CA ASN A 473 11.12 -3.64 15.86
C ASN A 473 11.97 -2.57 16.59
N SER A 474 12.08 -2.66 17.92
CA SER A 474 12.81 -1.72 18.78
C SER A 474 12.24 -0.29 18.75
N GLU A 475 10.97 -0.11 18.37
CA GLU A 475 10.34 1.21 18.38
C GLU A 475 9.94 1.58 19.82
N GLN A 476 10.49 2.68 20.32
CA GLN A 476 10.15 3.25 21.62
C GLN A 476 10.43 4.75 21.66
N GLY A 477 9.76 5.50 22.53
CA GLY A 477 10.02 6.93 22.69
C GLY A 477 9.82 7.70 21.38
N SER A 478 10.87 8.34 20.86
CA SER A 478 10.84 9.06 19.58
C SER A 478 10.91 8.17 18.34
N ALA A 479 11.38 6.93 18.47
CA ALA A 479 11.36 5.95 17.39
C ALA A 479 9.95 5.38 17.27
N HIS A 480 9.18 5.91 16.30
CA HIS A 480 7.83 5.46 16.00
C HIS A 480 7.41 5.89 14.60
N THR A 481 6.27 5.38 14.18
CA THR A 481 5.55 5.90 13.03
C THR A 481 4.44 6.85 13.46
N LEU A 482 4.17 7.86 12.64
CA LEU A 482 3.11 8.83 12.87
C LEU A 482 2.37 9.19 11.60
N THR A 483 1.21 9.79 11.77
CA THR A 483 0.49 10.46 10.70
C THR A 483 0.75 11.96 10.66
N THR A 484 0.39 12.60 9.56
CA THR A 484 0.13 14.05 9.55
C THR A 484 -1.23 14.34 10.23
N TRP A 485 -1.66 15.61 10.21
CA TRP A 485 -2.98 15.99 10.72
C TRP A 485 -4.12 15.69 9.76
N TYR A 486 -5.07 14.91 10.25
CA TYR A 486 -6.39 14.73 9.66
C TYR A 486 -7.46 15.45 10.48
N TRP A 487 -8.71 15.34 10.03
CA TRP A 487 -9.84 15.91 10.74
C TRP A 487 -10.72 14.82 11.33
N LEU A 488 -11.24 15.08 12.51
CA LEU A 488 -12.35 14.37 13.13
C LEU A 488 -13.58 15.28 13.05
N LEU A 489 -14.70 14.72 12.59
CA LEU A 489 -15.99 15.38 12.56
C LEU A 489 -17.02 14.52 13.29
N LEU A 490 -17.56 15.04 14.39
CA LEU A 490 -18.73 14.47 15.05
C LEU A 490 -19.96 14.87 14.23
N LYS A 491 -20.49 13.92 13.45
CA LYS A 491 -21.60 14.21 12.54
C LYS A 491 -22.86 14.50 13.36
N PRO A 492 -23.40 15.74 13.36
CA PRO A 492 -24.57 16.06 14.15
C PRO A 492 -25.75 15.17 13.74
N SER A 493 -26.62 14.86 14.70
CA SER A 493 -27.86 14.15 14.38
C SER A 493 -28.63 14.94 13.32
N PRO A 494 -29.10 14.31 12.23
CA PRO A 494 -29.98 14.97 11.27
C PRO A 494 -31.29 15.30 12.00
N GLY A 495 -31.36 16.47 12.63
CA GLY A 495 -32.56 16.94 13.29
C GLY A 495 -33.72 17.01 12.31
N ASN A 496 -34.96 17.05 12.80
CA ASN A 496 -36.16 17.11 11.94
C ASN A 496 -36.30 18.43 11.17
N GLN A 497 -35.40 19.40 11.37
CA GLN A 497 -35.46 20.73 10.74
C GLN A 497 -35.57 20.70 9.21
N PRO A 498 -34.78 19.93 8.44
CA PRO A 498 -34.93 19.87 6.99
C PRO A 498 -36.31 19.35 6.57
N TRP A 499 -36.85 18.37 7.28
CA TRP A 499 -38.20 17.84 7.04
C TRP A 499 -39.30 18.83 7.43
N LEU A 500 -39.13 19.57 8.52
CA LEU A 500 -40.03 20.65 8.94
C LEU A 500 -40.02 21.80 7.93
N TYR A 501 -38.84 22.21 7.44
CA TYR A 501 -38.73 23.23 6.38
C TYR A 501 -39.32 22.76 5.06
N ALA A 502 -39.06 21.50 4.65
CA ALA A 502 -39.69 20.90 3.48
C ALA A 502 -41.21 20.85 3.62
N GLY A 503 -41.72 20.45 4.80
CA GLY A 503 -43.15 20.45 5.11
C GLY A 503 -43.76 21.85 5.07
N PHE A 504 -43.10 22.85 5.66
CA PHE A 504 -43.55 24.25 5.62
C PHE A 504 -43.57 24.79 4.18
N ALA A 505 -42.51 24.54 3.41
CA ALA A 505 -42.43 24.93 2.00
C ALA A 505 -43.54 24.27 1.18
N PHE A 506 -43.81 22.98 1.40
CA PHE A 506 -44.88 22.26 0.74
C PHE A 506 -46.26 22.87 1.06
N VAL A 507 -46.54 23.19 2.33
CA VAL A 507 -47.79 23.86 2.73
C VAL A 507 -47.90 25.26 2.12
N LEU A 508 -46.82 26.03 2.09
CA LEU A 508 -46.79 27.36 1.49
C LEU A 508 -47.10 27.29 -0.02
N ILE A 509 -46.50 26.34 -0.74
CA ILE A 509 -46.76 26.11 -2.17
C ILE A 509 -48.22 25.74 -2.39
N LEU A 510 -48.78 24.82 -1.60
CA LEU A 510 -50.19 24.44 -1.65
C LEU A 510 -51.13 25.64 -1.42
N LEU A 511 -50.82 26.49 -0.45
CA LEU A 511 -51.61 27.70 -0.19
C LEU A 511 -51.53 28.72 -1.32
N LEU A 512 -50.35 28.88 -1.93
CA LEU A 512 -50.16 29.74 -3.11
C LEU A 512 -50.92 29.21 -4.32
N GLU A 513 -50.89 27.90 -4.56
CA GLU A 513 -51.66 27.26 -5.64
C GLU A 513 -53.17 27.39 -5.42
N LEU A 514 -53.66 27.18 -4.18
CA LEU A 514 -55.07 27.36 -3.83
C LEU A 514 -55.51 28.83 -3.97
N TRP A 515 -54.67 29.77 -3.56
CA TRP A 515 -54.91 31.20 -3.74
C TRP A 515 -54.93 31.57 -5.23
N TRP A 516 -53.98 31.06 -6.01
CA TRP A 516 -53.92 31.27 -7.45
C TRP A 516 -55.17 30.70 -8.15
N ALA A 517 -55.56 29.46 -7.84
CA ALA A 517 -56.77 28.84 -8.39
C ALA A 517 -58.04 29.64 -8.05
N ARG A 518 -58.19 30.10 -6.81
CA ARG A 518 -59.32 30.95 -6.39
C ARG A 518 -59.32 32.32 -7.07
N SER A 519 -58.15 32.96 -7.22
CA SER A 519 -58.03 34.26 -7.88
C SER A 519 -58.30 34.15 -9.39
N ALA A 520 -57.84 33.08 -10.05
CA ALA A 520 -58.14 32.77 -11.44
C ALA A 520 -59.65 32.51 -11.67
N GLN A 521 -60.31 31.78 -10.76
CA GLN A 521 -61.77 31.59 -10.81
C GLN A 521 -62.55 32.90 -10.64
N ARG A 522 -62.11 33.81 -9.75
CA ARG A 522 -62.74 35.14 -9.59
C ARG A 522 -62.60 36.00 -10.85
N ARG A 523 -61.44 35.97 -11.52
CA ARG A 523 -61.22 36.71 -12.77
C ARG A 523 -62.03 36.19 -13.97
N ARG A 524 -62.52 34.96 -13.93
CA ARG A 524 -63.41 34.39 -14.97
C ARG A 524 -64.91 34.70 -14.76
N ARG A 525 -65.28 35.25 -13.59
CA ARG A 525 -66.67 35.60 -13.23
C ARG A 525 -66.97 37.09 -13.37
N ILE A 526 -65.97 37.88 -13.76
CA ILE A 526 -66.07 39.29 -14.20
C ILE A 526 -65.90 39.25 -15.71
#